data_AF-A0A7S4SM70-F1
#
_entry.id   AF-A0A7S4SM70-F1
#
_cell.length_a   1.000
_cell.length_b   1.000
_cell.length_c   1.000
_cell.angle_alpha   90.00
_cell.angle_beta   90.00
_cell.angle_gamma   90.00
#
_symmetry.space_group_name_H-M   'P 1'
#
loop_
_entity.id
_entity.type
_entity.pdbx_description
1 polymer ?
#
loop_
_entity_poly.entity_id
_entity_poly.type
_entity_poly.pdbx_seq_one_letter_code
_entity_poly.pdbx_strand_id
1 'polypeptide(L)'
;TTSAEIIRSLSASDYFDEIEVAREGNILVITVLERPSVAEITIEGNSVLETEDIIDNMASADIAEGQIFTRAALEAIQQGIQDVYSSRGRYGASVEVEVEEL
;
A
#
# COMPACT_ATOMS: atom_id res chain seq x y z
N THR A 1 27.02 -0.62 -18.78
CA THR A 1 25.84 -0.14 -18.06
C THR A 1 26.07 1.27 -17.59
N THR A 2 25.41 2.22 -18.23
CA THR A 2 25.43 3.63 -17.84
C THR A 2 24.57 3.80 -16.59
N SER A 3 24.89 4.75 -15.70
CA SER A 3 24.06 5.07 -14.51
C SER A 3 22.58 5.29 -14.85
N ALA A 4 22.30 5.88 -16.02
CA ALA A 4 20.95 6.08 -16.54
C ALA A 4 20.19 4.78 -16.90
N GLU A 5 20.86 3.67 -17.18
CA GLU A 5 20.20 2.37 -17.40
C GLU A 5 19.81 1.73 -16.06
N ILE A 6 20.64 1.93 -15.02
CA ILE A 6 20.39 1.44 -13.67
C ILE A 6 19.18 2.14 -13.08
N ILE A 7 19.16 3.48 -13.13
CA ILE A 7 18.02 4.28 -12.66
C ILE A 7 16.74 3.82 -13.36
N ARG A 8 16.75 3.72 -14.70
CA ARG A 8 15.57 3.26 -15.45
C ARG A 8 15.10 1.86 -15.04
N SER A 9 16.03 0.93 -14.82
CA SER A 9 15.68 -0.45 -14.45
C SER A 9 15.09 -0.53 -13.04
N LEU A 10 15.63 0.25 -12.10
CA LEU A 10 15.14 0.30 -10.72
C LEU A 10 13.81 1.06 -10.64
N SER A 11 13.65 2.17 -11.36
CA SER A 11 12.37 2.90 -11.41
C SER A 11 11.26 2.06 -12.04
N ALA A 12 11.59 1.21 -13.02
CA ALA A 12 10.61 0.31 -13.65
C ALA A 12 10.13 -0.83 -12.73
N SER A 13 10.74 -1.01 -11.55
CA SER A 13 10.33 -2.03 -10.59
C SER A 13 9.20 -1.59 -9.66
N ASP A 14 8.86 -0.29 -9.66
CA ASP A 14 7.87 0.34 -8.78
C ASP A 14 8.12 0.21 -7.26
N TYR A 15 9.20 -0.42 -6.81
CA TYR A 15 9.51 -0.66 -5.38
C TYR A 15 10.19 0.51 -4.67
N PHE A 16 10.73 1.49 -5.39
CA PHE A 16 11.53 2.57 -4.82
C PHE A 16 10.93 3.93 -5.14
N ASP A 17 10.72 4.76 -4.11
CA ASP A 17 10.26 6.15 -4.27
C ASP A 17 11.40 7.05 -4.76
N GLU A 18 12.63 6.79 -4.30
CA GLU A 18 13.80 7.58 -4.67
C GLU A 18 14.99 6.67 -5.00
N ILE A 19 15.72 7.02 -6.06
CA ILE A 19 16.90 6.28 -6.52
C ILE A 19 18.00 7.29 -6.85
N GLU A 20 19.10 7.24 -6.12
CA GLU A 20 20.30 8.03 -6.38
C GLU A 20 21.45 7.11 -6.79
N VAL A 21 22.19 7.53 -7.83
CA VAL A 21 23.35 6.79 -8.32
C VAL A 21 24.56 7.70 -8.34
N ALA A 22 25.53 7.40 -7.50
CA ALA A 22 26.80 8.12 -7.39
C ALA A 22 27.97 7.23 -7.80
N ARG A 23 29.07 7.84 -8.26
CA ARG A 23 30.32 7.13 -8.55
C ARG A 23 31.47 7.76 -7.79
N GLU A 24 32.14 6.96 -6.96
CA GLU A 24 33.31 7.34 -6.19
C GLU A 24 34.53 6.59 -6.74
N GLY A 25 35.28 7.24 -7.63
CA GLY A 25 36.40 6.61 -8.34
C GLY A 25 35.93 5.40 -9.16
N ASN A 26 36.28 4.20 -8.69
CA ASN A 26 35.91 2.93 -9.32
C ASN A 26 34.73 2.21 -8.63
N ILE A 27 34.14 2.82 -7.60
CA ILE A 27 33.00 2.29 -6.85
C ILE A 27 31.72 2.99 -7.36
N LEU A 28 30.68 2.20 -7.60
CA LEU A 28 29.34 2.71 -7.88
C LEU A 28 28.51 2.55 -6.60
N VAL A 29 27.95 3.65 -6.11
CA VAL A 29 27.08 3.69 -4.93
C VAL A 29 25.66 3.94 -5.41
N ILE A 30 24.73 3.10 -4.97
CA ILE A 30 23.31 3.22 -5.28
C ILE A 30 22.59 3.38 -3.95
N THR A 31 21.94 4.52 -3.76
CA THR A 31 21.09 4.80 -2.60
C THR A 31 19.65 4.72 -3.06
N VAL A 32 18.81 4.03 -2.29
CA VAL A 32 17.39 3.87 -2.59
C VAL A 32 16.55 4.18 -1.37
N LEU A 33 15.36 4.73 -1.61
CA LEU A 33 14.28 4.80 -0.64
C LEU A 33 13.20 3.83 -1.09
N GLU A 34 13.01 2.75 -0.32
CA GLU A 34 11.96 1.77 -0.57
C GLU A 34 10.58 2.35 -0.29
N ARG A 35 9.60 1.95 -1.10
CA ARG A 35 8.20 2.29 -0.87
C ARG A 35 7.67 1.50 0.32
N PRO A 36 6.79 2.09 1.14
CA PRO A 36 6.15 1.36 2.22
C PRO A 36 5.34 0.19 1.65
N SER A 37 5.43 -0.96 2.29
CA SER A 37 4.62 -2.14 1.98
C SER A 37 3.73 -2.50 3.15
N VAL A 38 2.59 -3.12 2.87
CA VAL A 38 1.69 -3.62 3.90
C VAL A 38 2.31 -4.84 4.58
N ALA A 39 2.57 -4.76 5.88
CA ALA A 39 3.13 -5.88 6.64
C ALA A 39 2.04 -6.83 7.17
N GLU A 40 0.96 -6.26 7.71
CA GLU A 40 -0.16 -6.97 8.32
C GLU A 40 -1.43 -6.13 8.15
N ILE A 41 -2.59 -6.78 8.05
CA ILE A 41 -3.89 -6.14 8.05
C ILE A 41 -4.73 -6.73 9.19
N THR A 42 -5.11 -5.87 10.14
CA THR A 42 -5.98 -6.24 11.26
C THR A 42 -7.34 -5.55 11.10
N ILE A 43 -8.42 -6.32 11.25
CA ILE A 43 -9.79 -5.82 11.16
C ILE A 43 -10.52 -6.19 12.44
N GLU A 44 -11.11 -5.18 13.07
CA GLU A 44 -11.88 -5.33 14.31
C GLU A 44 -13.24 -4.62 14.22
N GLY A 45 -14.19 -5.06 15.03
CA GLY A 45 -15.51 -4.42 15.13
C GLY A 45 -16.46 -4.65 13.95
N ASN A 46 -16.06 -5.44 12.94
CA ASN A 46 -16.95 -5.84 11.86
C ASN A 46 -18.01 -6.82 12.38
N SER A 47 -19.29 -6.48 12.18
CA SER A 47 -20.43 -7.30 12.64
C SER A 47 -21.40 -7.67 11.53
N VAL A 48 -21.28 -7.00 10.37
CA VAL A 48 -22.17 -7.18 9.22
C VAL A 48 -21.44 -7.78 8.02
N LEU A 49 -20.17 -7.43 7.84
CA LEU A 49 -19.31 -8.00 6.82
C LEU A 49 -18.37 -9.00 7.48
N GLU A 50 -18.20 -10.14 6.82
CA GLU A 50 -17.21 -11.14 7.24
C GLU A 50 -15.82 -10.60 6.96
N THR A 51 -14.85 -10.93 7.82
CA THR A 51 -13.48 -10.41 7.69
C THR A 51 -12.85 -10.84 6.37
N GLU A 52 -13.14 -12.07 5.93
CA GLU A 52 -12.68 -12.60 4.64
C GLU A 52 -13.19 -11.78 3.45
N ASP A 53 -14.46 -11.41 3.43
CA ASP A 53 -15.03 -10.55 2.37
C ASP A 53 -14.33 -9.19 2.29
N ILE A 54 -13.99 -8.62 3.45
CA ILE A 54 -13.28 -7.34 3.52
C ILE A 54 -11.87 -7.50 2.97
N ILE A 55 -11.14 -8.54 3.40
CA ILE A 55 -9.78 -8.83 2.92
C ILE A 55 -9.76 -9.08 1.41
N ASP A 56 -10.72 -9.86 0.88
CA ASP A 56 -10.82 -10.15 -0.55
C ASP A 56 -11.12 -8.87 -1.37
N ASN A 57 -11.94 -7.96 -0.83
CA ASN A 57 -12.20 -6.67 -1.44
C ASN A 57 -10.94 -5.78 -1.42
N MET A 58 -10.19 -5.77 -0.33
CA MET A 58 -8.91 -5.06 -0.21
C MET A 58 -7.88 -5.58 -1.20
N ALA A 59 -7.74 -6.90 -1.31
CA ALA A 59 -6.84 -7.54 -2.26
C ALA A 59 -7.20 -7.20 -3.72
N SER A 60 -8.51 -7.09 -4.03
CA SER A 60 -8.99 -6.65 -5.35
C SER A 60 -8.65 -5.18 -5.68
N ALA A 61 -8.26 -4.39 -4.67
CA ALA A 61 -7.81 -3.01 -4.79
C ALA A 61 -6.29 -2.86 -4.56
N ASP A 62 -5.52 -3.95 -4.71
CA ASP A 62 -4.07 -4.01 -4.52
C ASP A 62 -3.60 -3.67 -3.08
N ILE A 63 -4.47 -3.86 -2.08
CA ILE A 63 -4.12 -3.76 -0.66
C ILE A 63 -4.11 -5.17 -0.06
N ALA A 64 -2.93 -5.74 0.04
CA ALA A 64 -2.70 -7.03 0.67
C ALA A 64 -1.30 -7.07 1.27
N GLU A 65 -1.05 -8.01 2.19
CA GLU A 65 0.27 -8.22 2.76
C GLU A 65 1.34 -8.41 1.66
N GLY A 66 2.46 -7.71 1.81
CA GLY A 66 3.56 -7.67 0.83
C GLY A 66 3.30 -6.78 -0.39
N GLN A 67 2.10 -6.21 -0.57
CA GLN A 67 1.85 -5.20 -1.60
C GLN A 67 2.33 -3.83 -1.16
N ILE A 68 2.56 -2.97 -2.15
CA ILE A 68 2.97 -1.59 -1.91
C ILE A 68 1.79 -0.82 -1.31
N PHE A 69 2.02 -0.20 -0.16
CA PHE A 69 1.05 0.64 0.50
C PHE A 69 0.87 1.95 -0.27
N THR A 70 -0.38 2.29 -0.55
CA THR A 70 -0.74 3.63 -1.04
C THR A 70 -1.93 4.18 -0.27
N ARG A 71 -1.82 5.45 0.14
CA ARG A 71 -2.90 6.15 0.85
C ARG A 71 -4.18 6.25 0.02
N ALA A 72 -4.07 6.40 -1.30
CA ALA A 72 -5.23 6.46 -2.19
C ALA A 72 -6.02 5.14 -2.20
N ALA A 73 -5.34 3.99 -2.21
CA ALA A 73 -6.02 2.70 -2.12
C ALA A 73 -6.71 2.54 -0.77
N LEU A 74 -6.03 2.93 0.32
CA LEU A 74 -6.59 2.87 1.68
C LEU A 74 -7.88 3.70 1.82
N GLU A 75 -7.89 4.93 1.31
CA GLU A 75 -9.07 5.80 1.27
C GLU A 75 -10.21 5.18 0.44
N ALA A 76 -9.89 4.58 -0.71
CA ALA A 76 -10.88 3.93 -1.55
C ALA A 76 -11.55 2.73 -0.84
N ILE A 77 -10.78 1.93 -0.11
CA ILE A 77 -11.30 0.83 0.70
C ILE A 77 -12.14 1.33 1.87
N GLN A 78 -11.68 2.35 2.59
CA GLN A 78 -12.46 2.95 3.68
C GLN A 78 -13.84 3.40 3.20
N GLN A 79 -13.89 4.11 2.05
CA GLN A 79 -15.14 4.53 1.44
C GLN A 79 -15.99 3.33 1.00
N GLY A 80 -15.39 2.32 0.37
CA GLY A 80 -16.09 1.12 -0.07
C GLY A 80 -16.77 0.37 1.08
N ILE A 81 -16.07 0.19 2.20
CA ILE A 81 -16.63 -0.42 3.41
C ILE A 81 -17.79 0.44 3.93
N GLN A 82 -17.61 1.76 4.04
CA GLN A 82 -18.65 2.66 4.52
C GLN A 82 -19.91 2.66 3.63
N ASP A 83 -19.75 2.57 2.31
CA ASP A 83 -20.84 2.47 1.35
C ASP A 83 -21.61 1.15 1.50
N VAL A 84 -20.89 0.04 1.70
CA VAL A 84 -21.52 -1.27 1.94
C VAL A 84 -22.34 -1.26 3.22
N TYR A 85 -21.83 -0.69 4.32
CA TYR A 85 -22.61 -0.54 5.56
C TYR A 85 -23.84 0.36 5.36
N SER A 86 -23.68 1.48 4.64
CA SER A 86 -24.77 2.41 4.33
C SER A 86 -25.87 1.73 3.50
N SER A 87 -25.49 0.92 2.50
CA SER A 87 -26.44 0.17 1.66
C SER A 87 -27.27 -0.85 2.45
N ARG A 88 -26.75 -1.33 3.58
CA ARG A 88 -27.42 -2.26 4.51
C ARG A 88 -28.20 -1.53 5.61
N GLY A 89 -28.43 -0.23 5.46
CA GLY A 89 -29.20 0.60 6.41
C GLY A 89 -28.43 0.98 7.67
N ARG A 90 -27.11 0.76 7.73
CA ARG A 90 -26.25 1.07 8.88
C ARG A 90 -25.57 2.43 8.71
N TYR A 91 -26.35 3.48 8.54
CA TYR A 91 -25.84 4.85 8.33
C TYR A 91 -25.01 5.41 9.50
N GLY A 92 -25.13 4.82 10.69
CA GLY A 92 -24.33 5.17 11.86
C GLY A 92 -22.99 4.41 11.97
N ALA A 93 -22.65 3.57 10.99
CA ALA A 93 -21.36 2.88 10.98
C ALA A 93 -20.25 3.88 10.57
N SER A 94 -19.18 3.91 11.36
CA SER A 94 -17.95 4.61 11.05
C SER A 94 -16.85 3.58 10.80
N VAL A 95 -15.98 3.87 9.83
CA VAL A 95 -14.79 3.07 9.54
C VAL A 95 -13.59 3.93 9.88
N GLU A 96 -12.87 3.54 10.92
CA GLU A 96 -11.63 4.19 11.33
C GLU A 96 -10.45 3.36 10.84
N VAL A 97 -9.41 4.04 10.38
CA VAL A 97 -8.21 3.41 9.85
C VAL A 97 -7.01 3.97 10.59
N GLU A 98 -6.21 3.08 11.16
CA GLU A 98 -4.94 3.40 11.80
C GLU A 98 -3.80 2.80 10.98
N VAL A 99 -2.76 3.59 10.75
CA VAL A 99 -1.56 3.18 10.02
C VAL A 99 -0.39 3.30 10.97
N GLU A 100 0.23 2.16 11.30
CA GLU A 100 1.41 2.10 12.15
C GLU A 100 2.65 1.85 11.29
N GLU A 101 3.67 2.70 11.45
CA GLU A 101 4.98 2.48 10.84
C GLU A 101 5.80 1.53 11.73
N LEU A 102 6.35 0.46 11.13
CA LEU A 102 7.19 -0.53 11.80
C LEU A 102 8.67 -0.13 11.84
#